data_AF-A0A916K8D4-F1
#
_entry.id   AF-A0A916K8D4-F1
#
_cell.length_a   1.000
_cell.length_b   1.000
_cell.length_c   1.000
_cell.angle_alpha   90.00
_cell.angle_beta   90.00
_cell.angle_gamma   90.00
#
_symmetry.space_group_name_H-M   'P 1'
#
loop_
_entity.id
_entity.type
_entity.pdbx_description
1 polymer ?
#
loop_
_entity_poly.entity_id
_entity_poly.type
_entity_poly.pdbx_seq_one_letter_code
_entity_poly.pdbx_strand_id
1 'polypeptide(L)'
;MFLKTILFSYTQKIQYNTDQVLINNKQIDDFNGTTAESFAYEKAREYYRSYLSNHFENYIILTGSGSSYGIGAIGKKGKIMSGLWESVKTSITEEKLKEFCEKIHFPYPEDGKSGDLEALLSKANIAKEFVKYEVEDCINLIQQRIKEDCSLTLPDNSDHELFLKKITSRKLKYPRVKLFTQLSQSQNRHESLYREVFQAIR
;
A
#
# COMPACT_ATOMS: atom_id res chain seq x y z
N MET A 1 -7.77 -9.68 22.99
CA MET A 1 -8.51 -8.95 21.95
C MET A 1 -7.81 -7.61 21.71
N PHE A 2 -7.28 -7.37 20.51
CA PHE A 2 -6.45 -6.19 20.24
C PHE A 2 -7.30 -5.03 19.70
N LEU A 3 -7.07 -3.82 20.23
CA LEU A 3 -7.66 -2.59 19.72
C LEU A 3 -6.96 -2.17 18.43
N LYS A 4 -7.73 -2.07 17.34
CA LYS A 4 -7.26 -1.54 16.06
C LYS A 4 -7.33 -0.03 16.11
N THR A 5 -6.23 0.65 15.78
CA THR A 5 -6.20 2.11 15.66
C THR A 5 -6.57 2.47 14.23
N ILE A 6 -7.68 3.21 14.06
CA ILE A 6 -8.17 3.65 12.75
C ILE A 6 -7.75 5.10 12.44
N LEU A 7 -7.57 5.91 13.48
CA LEU A 7 -7.18 7.30 13.34
C LEU A 7 -6.16 7.65 14.42
N PHE A 8 -5.08 8.28 13.99
CA PHE A 8 -4.05 8.81 14.88
C PHE A 8 -3.62 10.19 14.37
N SER A 9 -3.96 11.23 15.12
CA SER A 9 -3.54 12.60 14.87
C SER A 9 -3.11 13.23 16.19
N TYR A 10 -2.58 14.45 16.12
CA TYR A 10 -2.22 15.23 17.30
C TYR A 10 -3.43 15.51 18.21
N THR A 11 -4.61 15.69 17.64
CA THR A 11 -5.82 16.13 18.35
C THR A 11 -6.80 14.99 18.62
N GLN A 12 -6.73 13.91 17.84
CA GLN A 12 -7.67 12.82 17.92
C GLN A 12 -7.01 11.47 17.69
N LYS A 13 -7.39 10.49 18.51
CA LYS A 13 -7.04 9.09 18.37
C LYS A 13 -8.32 8.28 18.46
N ILE A 14 -8.59 7.45 17.45
CA ILE A 14 -9.76 6.56 17.44
C ILE A 14 -9.26 5.13 17.34
N GLN A 15 -9.74 4.29 18.26
CA GLN A 15 -9.44 2.87 18.31
C GLN A 15 -10.73 2.07 18.48
N TYR A 16 -10.79 0.86 17.93
CA TYR A 16 -11.96 0.00 18.07
C TYR A 16 -11.58 -1.48 18.13
N ASN A 17 -12.46 -2.30 18.69
CA ASN A 17 -12.52 -3.74 18.44
C ASN A 17 -13.98 -4.11 18.10
N THR A 18 -14.38 -5.38 18.17
CA THR A 18 -15.78 -5.74 17.84
C THR A 18 -16.80 -5.19 18.83
N ASP A 19 -16.40 -4.86 20.05
CA ASP A 19 -17.31 -4.61 21.18
C ASP A 19 -17.17 -3.19 21.77
N GLN A 20 -16.05 -2.50 21.53
CA GLN A 20 -15.74 -1.21 22.14
C GLN A 20 -15.10 -0.24 21.15
N VAL A 21 -15.36 1.05 21.35
CA VAL A 21 -14.71 2.16 20.64
C VAL A 21 -14.09 3.11 21.66
N LEU A 22 -12.83 3.50 21.44
CA LEU A 22 -12.13 4.50 22.24
C LEU A 22 -11.83 5.72 21.38
N ILE A 23 -12.26 6.89 21.86
CA ILE A 23 -11.91 8.19 21.30
C ILE A 23 -11.07 8.93 22.34
N ASN A 24 -9.81 9.25 22.01
CA ASN A 24 -8.85 9.87 22.94
C ASN A 24 -8.73 9.12 24.28
N ASN A 25 -8.67 7.79 24.19
CA ASN A 25 -8.65 6.85 25.31
C ASN A 25 -9.92 6.85 26.19
N LYS A 26 -11.00 7.55 25.80
CA LYS A 26 -12.32 7.47 26.44
C LYS A 26 -13.17 6.45 25.71
N GLN A 27 -13.71 5.49 26.45
CA GLN A 27 -14.66 4.51 25.93
C GLN A 27 -15.98 5.19 25.59
N ILE A 28 -16.57 4.78 24.48
CA ILE A 28 -17.91 5.17 24.05
C ILE A 28 -18.82 3.97 24.22
N ASP A 29 -19.94 4.15 24.91
CA ASP A 29 -20.89 3.07 25.22
C ASP A 29 -22.12 3.07 24.31
N ASP A 30 -22.38 4.17 23.58
CA ASP A 30 -23.48 4.30 22.63
C ASP A 30 -22.96 4.43 21.19
N PHE A 31 -23.30 3.45 20.36
CA PHE A 31 -22.92 3.38 18.94
C PHE A 31 -24.05 3.84 18.00
N ASN A 32 -25.09 4.51 18.51
CA ASN A 32 -26.24 4.96 17.73
C ASN A 32 -26.94 3.82 16.96
N GLY A 33 -26.99 2.62 17.54
CA GLY A 33 -27.60 1.43 16.91
C GLY A 33 -26.78 0.80 15.79
N THR A 34 -25.50 1.17 15.63
CA THR A 34 -24.58 0.56 14.65
C THR A 34 -23.53 -0.33 15.32
N THR A 35 -22.71 -1.02 14.53
CA THR A 35 -21.58 -1.80 15.07
C THR A 35 -20.45 -0.85 15.53
N ALA A 36 -19.67 -1.28 16.52
CA ALA A 36 -18.49 -0.54 17.00
C ALA A 36 -17.55 -0.14 15.84
N GLU A 37 -17.36 -1.04 14.88
CA GLU A 37 -16.59 -0.78 13.66
C GLU A 37 -17.19 0.35 12.82
N SER A 38 -18.47 0.24 12.43
CA SER A 38 -19.13 1.24 11.60
C SER A 38 -19.10 2.62 12.24
N PHE A 39 -19.38 2.69 13.53
CA PHE A 39 -19.31 3.92 14.33
C PHE A 39 -17.90 4.53 14.31
N ALA A 40 -16.86 3.72 14.53
CA ALA A 40 -15.47 4.19 14.51
C ALA A 40 -15.07 4.75 13.13
N TYR A 41 -15.44 4.07 12.03
CA TYR A 41 -15.21 4.57 10.67
C TYR A 41 -15.97 5.85 10.37
N GLU A 42 -17.20 6.00 10.87
CA GLU A 42 -17.97 7.22 10.72
C GLU A 42 -17.30 8.40 11.45
N LYS A 43 -16.89 8.21 12.70
CA LYS A 43 -16.15 9.24 13.45
C LYS A 43 -14.81 9.61 12.82
N ALA A 44 -14.10 8.63 12.25
CA ALA A 44 -12.89 8.91 11.48
C ALA A 44 -13.20 9.76 10.23
N ARG A 45 -14.28 9.46 9.50
CA ARG A 45 -14.72 10.26 8.34
C ARG A 45 -15.16 11.67 8.72
N GLU A 46 -15.89 11.84 9.82
CA GLU A 46 -16.26 13.15 10.36
C GLU A 46 -15.01 14.01 10.64
N TYR A 47 -14.02 13.42 11.33
CA TYR A 47 -12.74 14.08 11.57
C TYR A 47 -12.07 14.51 10.28
N TYR A 48 -11.90 13.61 9.30
CA TYR A 48 -11.23 13.95 8.04
C TYR A 48 -11.99 15.02 7.25
N ARG A 49 -13.33 14.98 7.23
CA ARG A 49 -14.14 16.03 6.57
C ARG A 49 -13.89 17.40 7.21
N SER A 50 -13.88 17.46 8.54
CA SER A 50 -13.62 18.70 9.28
C SER A 50 -12.17 19.17 9.13
N TYR A 51 -11.20 18.24 9.21
CA TYR A 51 -9.79 18.55 9.12
C TYR A 51 -9.41 19.04 7.72
N LEU A 52 -9.84 18.32 6.67
CA LEU A 52 -9.50 18.61 5.28
C LEU A 52 -10.31 19.75 4.67
N SER A 53 -11.39 20.20 5.31
CA SER A 53 -12.12 21.41 4.88
C SER A 53 -11.36 22.69 5.23
N ASN A 54 -10.43 22.64 6.18
CA ASN A 54 -9.55 23.76 6.48
C ASN A 54 -8.72 24.15 5.25
N HIS A 55 -8.39 25.43 5.17
CA HIS A 55 -7.51 25.92 4.13
C HIS A 55 -6.05 25.63 4.50
N PHE A 56 -5.40 24.73 3.75
CA PHE A 56 -3.95 24.55 3.86
C PHE A 56 -3.29 25.02 2.56
N GLU A 57 -2.29 25.89 2.74
CA GLU A 57 -1.51 26.42 1.62
C GLU A 57 -0.59 25.37 1.02
N ASN A 58 -0.01 24.52 1.87
CA ASN A 58 0.97 23.51 1.49
C ASN A 58 0.53 22.12 1.97
N TYR A 59 0.52 21.15 1.07
CA TYR A 59 0.29 19.74 1.39
C TYR A 59 1.47 18.92 0.88
N ILE A 60 1.93 18.00 1.73
CA ILE A 60 2.87 16.94 1.35
C ILE A 60 2.10 15.64 1.49
N ILE A 61 1.93 14.93 0.38
CA ILE A 61 1.22 13.65 0.34
C ILE A 61 2.27 12.58 0.06
N LEU A 62 2.44 11.66 1.01
CA LEU A 62 3.31 10.50 0.87
C LEU A 62 2.43 9.27 0.70
N THR A 63 2.60 8.57 -0.41
CA THR A 63 1.83 7.36 -0.71
C THR A 63 2.76 6.25 -1.18
N GLY A 64 2.48 5.02 -0.74
CA GLY A 64 3.19 3.81 -1.15
C GLY A 64 2.36 2.94 -2.08
N SER A 65 2.95 1.85 -2.59
CA SER A 65 2.27 0.85 -3.43
C SER A 65 1.03 0.24 -2.76
N GLY A 66 1.01 0.16 -1.43
CA GLY A 66 -0.16 -0.30 -0.66
C GLY A 66 -1.41 0.55 -0.83
N SER A 67 -1.29 1.80 -1.29
CA SER A 67 -2.45 2.66 -1.57
C SER A 67 -3.31 2.18 -2.74
N SER A 68 -2.79 1.29 -3.58
CA SER A 68 -3.51 0.69 -4.71
C SER A 68 -4.11 -0.69 -4.39
N TYR A 69 -4.16 -1.09 -3.11
CA TYR A 69 -4.75 -2.36 -2.71
C TYR A 69 -6.22 -2.47 -3.16
N GLY A 70 -6.56 -3.56 -3.86
CA GLY A 70 -7.92 -3.79 -4.36
C GLY A 70 -8.32 -2.91 -5.55
N ILE A 71 -7.44 -2.02 -6.02
CA ILE A 71 -7.63 -1.14 -7.17
C ILE A 71 -6.95 -1.75 -8.40
N GLY A 72 -7.64 -1.77 -9.54
CA GLY A 72 -7.13 -2.25 -10.82
C GLY A 72 -8.23 -2.78 -11.73
N ALA A 73 -8.01 -2.67 -13.04
CA ALA A 73 -8.92 -3.12 -14.07
C ALA A 73 -8.69 -4.61 -14.41
N ILE A 74 -9.76 -5.29 -14.86
CA ILE A 74 -9.72 -6.60 -15.52
C ILE A 74 -8.96 -7.66 -14.70
N GLY A 75 -9.55 -8.12 -13.59
CA GLY A 75 -9.06 -9.27 -12.81
C GLY A 75 -7.72 -9.09 -12.09
N LYS A 76 -7.03 -7.97 -12.30
CA LYS A 76 -5.73 -7.68 -11.74
C LYS A 76 -5.80 -6.45 -10.85
N LYS A 77 -5.70 -6.67 -9.54
CA LYS A 77 -5.81 -5.63 -8.51
C LYS A 77 -4.52 -5.56 -7.73
N GLY A 78 -4.21 -4.38 -7.19
CA GLY A 78 -3.06 -4.24 -6.28
C GLY A 78 -3.19 -5.19 -5.10
N LYS A 79 -2.07 -5.86 -4.79
CA LYS A 79 -1.98 -6.86 -3.73
C LYS A 79 -1.20 -6.30 -2.55
N ILE A 80 -1.58 -6.71 -1.35
CA ILE A 80 -0.74 -6.56 -0.15
C ILE A 80 0.39 -7.59 -0.17
N MET A 81 1.39 -7.43 0.71
CA MET A 81 2.57 -8.30 0.79
C MET A 81 2.21 -9.79 0.89
N SER A 82 1.19 -10.14 1.68
CA SER A 82 0.70 -11.52 1.77
C SER A 82 0.17 -12.05 0.44
N GLY A 83 -0.58 -11.23 -0.30
CA GLY A 83 -1.07 -11.60 -1.63
C GLY A 83 0.04 -11.74 -2.67
N LEU A 84 1.11 -10.94 -2.56
CA LEU A 84 2.30 -11.10 -3.40
C LEU A 84 3.04 -12.39 -3.06
N TRP A 85 3.21 -12.70 -1.77
CA TRP A 85 3.84 -13.93 -1.30
C TRP A 85 3.12 -15.17 -1.85
N GLU A 86 1.79 -15.24 -1.72
CA GLU A 86 1.01 -16.36 -2.27
C GLU A 86 1.12 -16.46 -3.79
N SER A 87 1.20 -15.32 -4.50
CA SER A 87 1.39 -15.37 -5.95
C SER A 87 2.76 -15.90 -6.34
N VAL A 88 3.82 -15.51 -5.63
CA VAL A 88 5.17 -16.02 -5.86
C VAL A 88 5.23 -17.50 -5.51
N LYS A 89 4.67 -17.89 -4.36
CA LYS A 89 4.56 -19.28 -3.92
C LYS A 89 3.87 -20.17 -4.96
N THR A 90 2.79 -19.67 -5.58
CA THR A 90 2.07 -20.39 -6.64
C THR A 90 2.88 -20.49 -7.94
N SER A 91 3.62 -19.44 -8.31
CA SER A 91 4.40 -19.41 -9.55
C SER A 91 5.66 -20.28 -9.50
N ILE A 92 6.34 -20.32 -8.36
CA ILE A 92 7.61 -21.06 -8.17
C ILE A 92 7.37 -22.46 -7.61
N THR A 93 6.17 -22.71 -7.10
CA THR A 93 5.80 -23.86 -6.28
C THR A 93 6.41 -23.79 -4.87
N GLU A 94 5.69 -24.30 -3.87
CA GLU A 94 6.08 -24.22 -2.47
C GLU A 94 7.38 -24.96 -2.16
N GLU A 95 7.62 -26.10 -2.80
CA GLU A 95 8.80 -26.92 -2.56
C GLU A 95 10.08 -26.20 -3.00
N LYS A 96 10.06 -25.59 -4.19
CA LYS A 96 11.21 -24.82 -4.70
C LYS A 96 11.43 -23.55 -3.88
N LEU A 97 10.36 -22.89 -3.41
CA LEU A 97 10.49 -21.72 -2.56
C LEU A 97 11.08 -22.08 -1.18
N LYS A 98 10.71 -23.23 -0.61
CA LYS A 98 11.32 -23.76 0.62
C LYS A 98 12.80 -24.08 0.42
N GLU A 99 13.14 -24.80 -0.66
CA GLU A 99 14.53 -25.11 -1.00
C GLU A 99 15.37 -23.84 -1.19
N PHE A 100 14.80 -22.82 -1.85
CA PHE A 100 15.43 -21.51 -2.01
C PHE A 100 15.68 -20.84 -0.65
N CYS A 101 14.69 -20.81 0.23
CA CYS A 101 14.81 -20.25 1.58
C CYS A 101 15.87 -20.98 2.42
N GLU A 102 15.93 -22.32 2.37
CA GLU A 102 16.94 -23.11 3.06
C GLU A 102 18.36 -22.77 2.60
N LYS A 103 18.56 -22.65 1.28
CA LYS A 103 19.87 -22.32 0.69
C LYS A 103 20.39 -20.95 1.10
N ILE A 104 19.52 -19.96 1.23
CA ILE A 104 19.89 -18.62 1.68
C ILE A 104 19.78 -18.46 3.20
N HIS A 105 19.54 -19.56 3.94
CA HIS A 105 19.29 -19.58 5.38
C HIS A 105 18.19 -18.61 5.84
N PHE A 106 17.17 -18.38 5.03
CA PHE A 106 16.03 -17.55 5.38
C PHE A 106 14.97 -18.40 6.12
N PRO A 107 14.47 -17.94 7.29
CA PRO A 107 13.43 -18.69 8.01
C PRO A 107 12.15 -18.67 7.18
N TYR A 108 11.76 -19.82 6.65
CA TYR A 108 10.49 -19.96 5.95
C TYR A 108 9.34 -19.74 6.97
N PRO A 109 8.31 -18.95 6.62
CA PRO A 109 7.20 -18.69 7.53
C PRO A 109 6.47 -19.98 7.94
N GLU A 110 5.96 -20.02 9.17
CA GLU A 110 5.09 -21.11 9.65
C GLU A 110 3.84 -21.26 8.78
N ASP A 111 3.26 -22.46 8.75
CA ASP A 111 2.07 -22.77 7.98
C ASP A 111 0.92 -21.79 8.27
N GLY A 112 0.37 -21.19 7.22
CA GLY A 112 -0.70 -20.19 7.31
C GLY A 112 -0.25 -18.75 7.54
N LYS A 113 1.06 -18.48 7.63
CA LYS A 113 1.61 -17.12 7.62
C LYS A 113 2.28 -16.81 6.28
N SER A 114 2.08 -15.58 5.81
CA SER A 114 2.83 -15.08 4.65
C SER A 114 4.20 -14.57 5.09
N GLY A 115 5.21 -14.85 4.27
CA GLY A 115 6.56 -14.36 4.49
C GLY A 115 6.74 -12.92 4.03
N ASP A 116 7.84 -12.32 4.46
CA ASP A 116 8.26 -10.99 4.01
C ASP A 116 9.13 -11.13 2.74
N LEU A 117 8.55 -10.81 1.59
CA LEU A 117 9.27 -10.86 0.30
C LEU A 117 10.41 -9.85 0.23
N GLU A 118 10.31 -8.70 0.90
CA GLU A 118 11.37 -7.69 0.89
C GLU A 118 12.58 -8.19 1.65
N ALA A 119 12.35 -8.77 2.84
CA ALA A 119 13.39 -9.40 3.63
C ALA A 119 14.02 -10.59 2.89
N LEU A 120 13.20 -11.41 2.23
CA LEU A 120 13.67 -12.55 1.42
C LEU A 120 14.59 -12.09 0.29
N LEU A 121 14.15 -11.13 -0.53
CA LEU A 121 14.92 -10.62 -1.66
C LEU A 121 16.17 -9.87 -1.22
N SER A 122 16.11 -9.14 -0.11
CA SER A 122 17.28 -8.47 0.47
C SER A 122 18.35 -9.48 0.85
N LYS A 123 17.96 -10.56 1.55
CA LYS A 123 18.89 -11.63 1.93
C LYS A 123 19.42 -12.40 0.73
N ALA A 124 18.56 -12.70 -0.24
CA ALA A 124 18.94 -13.41 -1.46
C ALA A 124 19.98 -12.62 -2.28
N ASN A 125 19.83 -11.29 -2.38
CA ASN A 125 20.79 -10.43 -3.06
C ASN A 125 22.16 -10.36 -2.38
N ILE A 126 22.23 -10.63 -1.07
CA ILE A 126 23.51 -10.78 -0.37
C ILE A 126 24.07 -12.18 -0.64
N ALA A 127 23.22 -13.21 -0.53
CA ALA A 127 23.62 -14.61 -0.68
C ALA A 127 24.14 -14.95 -2.08
N LYS A 128 23.66 -14.30 -3.14
CA LYS A 128 24.10 -14.54 -4.53
C LYS A 128 25.61 -14.38 -4.73
N GLU A 129 26.27 -13.53 -3.95
CA GLU A 129 27.72 -13.31 -4.05
C GLU A 129 28.53 -14.47 -3.43
N PHE A 130 27.92 -15.22 -2.51
CA PHE A 130 28.57 -16.28 -1.75
C PHE A 130 28.17 -17.69 -2.19
N VAL A 131 27.07 -17.84 -2.92
CA VAL A 131 26.48 -19.14 -3.30
C VAL A 131 26.55 -19.34 -4.82
N LYS A 132 27.21 -20.41 -5.29
CA LYS A 132 27.38 -20.75 -6.73
C LYS A 132 26.11 -21.26 -7.45
N TYR A 133 24.96 -21.25 -6.78
CA TYR A 133 23.72 -21.87 -7.28
C TYR A 133 22.91 -20.90 -8.15
N GLU A 134 21.86 -21.40 -8.82
CA GLU A 134 20.84 -20.63 -9.58
C GLU A 134 19.96 -19.72 -8.68
N VAL A 135 20.56 -19.07 -7.68
CA VAL A 135 19.90 -18.09 -6.81
C VAL A 135 19.44 -16.89 -7.63
N GLU A 136 20.25 -16.49 -8.62
CA GLU A 136 19.97 -15.35 -9.49
C GLU A 136 18.70 -15.58 -10.33
N ASP A 137 18.51 -16.79 -10.87
CA ASP A 137 17.33 -17.12 -11.67
C ASP A 137 16.05 -17.11 -10.83
N CYS A 138 16.12 -17.61 -9.59
CA CYS A 138 15.02 -17.53 -8.64
C CYS A 138 14.71 -16.07 -8.28
N ILE A 139 15.72 -15.24 -8.01
CA ILE A 139 15.54 -13.80 -7.73
C ILE A 139 14.85 -13.12 -8.92
N ASN A 140 15.35 -13.36 -10.14
CA ASN A 140 14.80 -12.75 -11.36
C ASN A 140 13.34 -13.16 -11.57
N LEU A 141 13.01 -14.42 -11.33
CA LEU A 141 11.64 -14.92 -11.48
C LEU A 141 10.70 -14.34 -10.41
N ILE A 142 11.14 -14.22 -9.15
CA ILE A 142 10.39 -13.53 -8.09
C ILE A 142 10.17 -12.06 -8.46
N GLN A 143 11.22 -11.35 -8.89
CA GLN A 143 11.14 -9.94 -9.28
C GLN A 143 10.23 -9.72 -10.49
N GLN A 144 10.34 -10.57 -11.49
CA GLN A 144 9.45 -10.54 -12.65
C GLN A 144 8.00 -10.73 -12.21
N ARG A 145 7.74 -11.69 -11.31
CA ARG A 145 6.39 -11.94 -10.84
C ARG A 145 5.81 -10.77 -10.05
N ILE A 146 6.60 -10.15 -9.17
CA ILE A 146 6.21 -8.94 -8.45
C ILE A 146 5.92 -7.80 -9.43
N LYS A 147 6.79 -7.60 -10.42
CA LYS A 147 6.60 -6.58 -11.45
C LYS A 147 5.32 -6.81 -12.24
N GLU A 148 5.03 -8.05 -12.61
CA GLU A 148 3.78 -8.40 -13.25
C GLU A 148 2.62 -8.05 -12.34
N ASP A 149 2.55 -8.58 -11.12
CA ASP A 149 1.45 -8.33 -10.19
C ASP A 149 1.21 -6.84 -9.88
N CYS A 150 2.29 -6.06 -9.78
CA CYS A 150 2.22 -4.62 -9.52
C CYS A 150 2.04 -3.76 -10.78
N SER A 151 2.12 -4.33 -11.99
CA SER A 151 1.81 -3.63 -13.24
C SER A 151 0.30 -3.63 -13.47
N LEU A 152 -0.36 -2.64 -12.88
CA LEU A 152 -1.81 -2.49 -12.87
C LEU A 152 -2.26 -1.49 -13.94
N THR A 153 -3.38 -1.79 -14.59
CA THR A 153 -4.13 -0.79 -15.34
C THR A 153 -5.18 -0.20 -14.41
N LEU A 154 -5.22 1.12 -14.28
CA LEU A 154 -6.23 1.78 -13.45
C LEU A 154 -7.57 1.83 -14.21
N PRO A 155 -8.70 1.51 -13.55
CA PRO A 155 -10.01 1.71 -14.15
C PRO A 155 -10.34 3.19 -14.27
N ASP A 156 -11.23 3.54 -15.21
CA ASP A 156 -11.78 4.89 -15.33
C ASP A 156 -12.48 5.30 -14.02
N ASN A 157 -12.34 6.57 -13.61
CA ASN A 157 -12.83 7.07 -12.32
C ASN A 157 -12.28 6.31 -11.10
N SER A 158 -11.05 5.78 -11.19
CA SER A 158 -10.39 5.19 -10.02
C SER A 158 -10.29 6.20 -8.86
N ASP A 159 -10.23 5.69 -7.63
CA ASP A 159 -10.06 6.54 -6.43
C ASP A 159 -8.80 7.41 -6.52
N HIS A 160 -7.75 6.92 -7.18
CA HIS A 160 -6.54 7.69 -7.46
C HIS A 160 -6.81 8.89 -8.36
N GLU A 161 -7.58 8.71 -9.44
CA GLU A 161 -7.92 9.80 -10.35
C GLU A 161 -8.79 10.85 -9.66
N LEU A 162 -9.82 10.41 -8.92
CA LEU A 162 -10.68 11.29 -8.14
C LEU A 162 -9.87 12.08 -7.09
N PHE A 163 -8.93 11.41 -6.43
CA PHE A 163 -8.02 12.04 -5.48
C PHE A 163 -7.15 13.11 -6.15
N LEU A 164 -6.50 12.77 -7.27
CA LEU A 164 -5.66 13.70 -8.02
C LEU A 164 -6.46 14.92 -8.51
N LYS A 165 -7.65 14.70 -9.07
CA LYS A 165 -8.56 15.79 -9.49
C LYS A 165 -8.92 16.71 -8.33
N LYS A 166 -9.18 16.16 -7.13
CA LYS A 166 -9.52 16.97 -5.95
C LYS A 166 -8.34 17.78 -5.42
N ILE A 167 -7.12 17.24 -5.45
CA ILE A 167 -5.95 17.98 -4.96
C ILE A 167 -5.50 19.06 -5.96
N THR A 168 -5.69 18.83 -7.27
CA THR A 168 -5.27 19.75 -8.33
C THR A 168 -6.27 20.86 -8.64
N SER A 169 -7.55 20.72 -8.28
CA SER A 169 -8.64 21.69 -8.55
C SER A 169 -8.56 23.03 -7.78
N ARG A 170 -7.35 23.46 -7.41
CA ARG A 170 -7.10 24.67 -6.64
C ARG A 170 -7.17 25.94 -7.50
N LYS A 171 -7.55 27.04 -6.86
CA LYS A 171 -7.51 28.37 -7.48
C LYS A 171 -6.06 28.75 -7.82
N LEU A 172 -5.85 29.37 -8.97
CA LEU A 172 -4.53 29.77 -9.51
C LEU A 172 -3.68 30.65 -8.58
N LYS A 173 -4.30 31.31 -7.60
CA LYS A 173 -3.63 32.16 -6.61
C LYS A 173 -2.86 31.39 -5.53
N TYR A 174 -3.00 30.06 -5.47
CA TYR A 174 -2.33 29.22 -4.47
C TYR A 174 -1.15 28.46 -5.07
N PRO A 175 -0.16 28.06 -4.24
CA PRO A 175 0.93 27.21 -4.69
C PRO A 175 0.42 25.94 -5.37
N ARG A 176 1.06 25.57 -6.48
CA ARG A 176 0.74 24.33 -7.18
C ARG A 176 1.10 23.13 -6.31
N VAL A 177 0.30 22.07 -6.42
CA VAL A 177 0.60 20.78 -5.80
C VAL A 177 1.95 20.29 -6.32
N LYS A 178 2.85 19.93 -5.41
CA LYS A 178 4.10 19.26 -5.74
C LYS A 178 3.90 17.77 -5.52
N LEU A 179 3.94 17.01 -6.60
CA LEU A 179 3.88 15.56 -6.54
C LEU A 179 5.31 15.02 -6.47
N PHE A 180 5.62 14.32 -5.37
CA PHE A 180 6.87 13.59 -5.21
C PHE A 180 6.54 12.11 -5.29
N THR A 181 7.07 11.41 -6.29
CA THR A 181 6.93 9.95 -6.38
C THR A 181 8.24 9.31 -5.95
N GLN A 182 8.17 8.40 -4.98
CA GLN A 182 9.27 7.47 -4.71
C GLN A 182 9.26 6.40 -5.80
N LEU A 183 9.76 6.75 -6.98
CA LEU A 183 10.09 5.75 -7.99
C LEU A 183 11.38 5.06 -7.52
N SER A 184 11.30 3.74 -7.27
CA SER A 184 12.49 2.91 -7.30
C SER A 184 13.17 3.14 -8.65
N GLN A 185 14.49 3.29 -8.61
CA GLN A 185 15.30 3.66 -9.77
C GLN A 185 15.05 2.69 -10.94
N SER A 186 14.31 3.16 -11.95
CA SER A 186 14.44 2.66 -13.32
C SER A 186 14.51 3.86 -14.25
N GLN A 187 15.70 4.13 -14.74
CA GLN A 187 16.16 5.41 -15.29
C GLN A 187 15.53 5.88 -16.62
N ASN A 188 14.45 5.28 -17.15
CA ASN A 188 14.04 5.58 -18.55
C ASN A 188 12.54 5.87 -18.79
N ARG A 189 11.73 6.22 -17.78
CA ARG A 189 10.31 6.60 -17.99
C ARG A 189 9.89 7.94 -17.38
N HIS A 190 10.81 8.90 -17.34
CA HIS A 190 10.55 10.19 -16.71
C HIS A 190 9.80 11.22 -17.57
N GLU A 191 9.66 11.05 -18.89
CA GLU A 191 8.94 12.06 -19.71
C GLU A 191 7.47 11.71 -20.03
N SER A 192 7.09 10.44 -20.15
CA SER A 192 5.73 10.08 -20.60
C SER A 192 4.67 10.27 -19.52
N LEU A 193 4.96 9.87 -18.28
CA LEU A 193 4.02 9.98 -17.15
C LEU A 193 3.75 11.42 -16.73
N TYR A 194 4.77 12.29 -16.79
CA TYR A 194 4.56 13.73 -16.57
C TYR A 194 3.66 14.32 -17.66
N ARG A 195 3.82 13.92 -18.93
CA ARG A 195 2.96 14.41 -20.02
C ARG A 195 1.51 13.94 -19.90
N GLU A 196 1.26 12.68 -19.54
CA GLU A 196 -0.09 12.15 -19.38
C GLU A 196 -0.83 12.80 -18.21
N VAL A 197 -0.18 12.99 -17.06
CA VAL A 197 -0.78 13.69 -15.92
C VAL A 197 -1.04 15.16 -16.25
N PHE A 198 -0.15 15.84 -16.99
CA PHE A 198 -0.39 17.22 -17.40
C PHE A 198 -1.46 17.37 -18.51
N GLN A 199 -1.61 16.38 -19.39
CA GLN A 199 -2.69 16.36 -20.38
C GLN A 199 -4.05 16.06 -19.75
N ALA A 200 -4.11 15.20 -18.72
CA ALA A 200 -5.34 14.95 -17.97
C ALA A 200 -5.80 16.15 -17.11
N ILE A 201 -4.93 17.14 -16.92
CA ILE A 201 -5.20 18.38 -16.15
C ILE A 201 -5.60 19.56 -17.05
N ARG A 202 -5.63 19.37 -18.39
CA ARG A 202 -6.14 20.39 -19.34
C ARG A 202 -7.57 20.13 -19.76
#